data_AF-A0A7V9DK74-F1
#
_entry.id   AF-A0A7V9DK74-F1
#
_cell.length_a   1.000
_cell.length_b   1.000
_cell.length_c   1.000
_cell.angle_alpha   90.00
_cell.angle_beta   90.00
_cell.angle_gamma   90.00
#
_symmetry.space_group_name_H-M   'P 1'
#
loop_
_entity.id
_entity.type
_entity.pdbx_description
1 polymer ?
#
loop_
_entity_poly.entity_id
_entity_poly.type
_entity_poly.pdbx_seq_one_letter_code
_entity_poly.pdbx_strand_id
1 'polypeptide(L)'
;MPRPVLRSRLDVRSPEYARNREAMLALLTEFDAEMARVPGVGGDKYVERHRARGKLLVRERIEALVDPDTPFLELMPLAAWGTGDPVGAGTVAGIGLVEGVECAICGTDMTVRGGSANPSTVRKNERAQEIALANRLPLVNLTESA
;
A
#
# COMPACT_ATOMS: atom_id res chain seq x y z
N MET A 1 -15.51 -16.51 -33.19
CA MET A 1 -16.45 -15.40 -33.47
C MET A 1 -15.75 -14.08 -33.15
N PRO A 2 -15.81 -13.05 -34.02
CA PRO A 2 -15.24 -11.74 -33.68
C PRO A 2 -16.01 -11.14 -32.49
N ARG A 3 -15.30 -10.67 -31.46
CA ARG A 3 -15.91 -10.01 -30.30
C ARG A 3 -16.46 -8.64 -30.74
N PRO A 4 -17.66 -8.24 -30.30
CA PRO A 4 -18.23 -6.95 -30.66
C PRO A 4 -17.39 -5.81 -30.08
N VAL A 5 -17.12 -4.79 -30.90
CA VAL A 5 -16.42 -3.57 -30.47
C VAL A 5 -17.40 -2.67 -29.73
N LEU A 6 -17.06 -2.31 -28.49
CA LEU A 6 -17.79 -1.30 -27.73
C LEU A 6 -17.45 0.10 -28.27
N ARG A 7 -18.43 0.80 -28.83
CA ARG A 7 -18.28 2.21 -29.21
C ARG A 7 -18.71 3.10 -28.06
N SER A 8 -17.78 3.87 -27.51
CA SER A 8 -18.09 4.89 -26.52
C SER A 8 -19.03 5.94 -27.10
N ARG A 9 -20.04 6.36 -26.32
CA ARG A 9 -20.93 7.48 -26.64
C ARG A 9 -20.51 8.78 -25.92
N LEU A 10 -19.40 8.75 -25.20
CA LEU A 10 -18.89 9.88 -24.43
C LEU A 10 -18.32 10.95 -25.37
N ASP A 11 -18.83 12.18 -25.31
CA ASP A 11 -18.22 13.33 -25.98
C ASP A 11 -17.22 14.01 -25.04
N VAL A 12 -15.93 13.77 -25.29
CA VAL A 12 -14.81 14.30 -24.52
C VAL A 12 -14.60 15.81 -24.67
N ARG A 13 -15.36 16.47 -25.55
CA ARG A 13 -15.32 17.93 -25.76
C ARG A 13 -16.51 18.64 -25.12
N SER A 14 -17.46 17.88 -24.56
CA SER A 14 -18.64 18.46 -23.95
C SER A 14 -18.30 19.22 -22.66
N PRO A 15 -19.04 20.29 -22.32
CA PRO A 15 -18.87 20.97 -21.03
C PRO A 15 -19.12 20.05 -19.83
N GLU A 16 -20.01 19.06 -19.97
CA GLU A 16 -20.28 18.07 -18.92
C GLU A 16 -19.06 17.18 -18.66
N TYR A 17 -18.41 16.66 -19.72
CA TYR A 17 -17.18 15.90 -19.58
C TYR A 17 -16.09 16.70 -18.87
N ALA A 18 -15.94 17.98 -19.24
CA ALA A 18 -14.95 18.86 -18.60
C ALA A 18 -15.20 19.02 -17.10
N ARG A 19 -16.45 19.28 -16.67
CA ARG A 19 -16.80 19.38 -15.24
C ARG A 19 -16.59 18.07 -14.49
N ASN A 20 -17.00 16.94 -15.07
CA ASN A 20 -16.83 15.62 -14.44
C ASN A 20 -15.34 15.29 -14.27
N ARG A 21 -14.53 15.61 -15.28
CA ARG A 21 -13.07 15.43 -15.22
C ARG A 21 -12.44 16.33 -14.17
N GLU A 22 -12.82 17.60 -14.10
CA GLU A 22 -12.33 18.55 -13.10
C GLU A 22 -12.62 18.07 -11.68
N ALA A 23 -13.87 17.66 -11.39
CA ALA A 23 -14.26 17.15 -10.08
C ALA A 23 -13.49 15.87 -9.70
N MET A 24 -13.30 14.94 -10.65
CA MET A 24 -12.52 13.73 -10.40
C MET A 24 -11.05 14.03 -10.12
N LEU A 25 -10.45 14.97 -10.85
CA LEU A 25 -9.05 15.36 -10.63
C LEU A 25 -8.84 16.04 -9.28
N ALA A 26 -9.82 16.79 -8.79
CA ALA A 26 -9.77 17.35 -7.44
C ALA A 26 -9.70 16.23 -6.37
N LEU A 27 -10.56 15.21 -6.49
CA LEU A 27 -10.55 14.05 -5.58
C LEU A 27 -9.25 13.26 -5.67
N LEU A 28 -8.71 13.06 -6.87
CA LEU A 28 -7.42 12.39 -7.04
C LEU A 28 -6.28 13.18 -6.40
N THR A 29 -6.31 14.51 -6.47
CA THR A 29 -5.32 15.37 -5.81
C THR A 29 -5.36 15.20 -4.29
N GLU A 30 -6.55 15.15 -3.70
CA GLU A 30 -6.71 14.90 -2.26
C GLU A 30 -6.22 13.49 -1.88
N PHE A 31 -6.57 12.49 -2.67
CA PHE A 31 -6.12 11.11 -2.47
C PHE A 31 -4.59 10.99 -2.54
N ASP A 32 -3.96 11.59 -3.55
CA ASP A 32 -2.51 11.56 -3.74
C ASP A 32 -1.78 12.25 -2.58
N ALA A 33 -2.35 13.33 -2.04
CA ALA A 33 -1.81 14.01 -0.86
C ALA A 33 -1.81 13.11 0.38
N GLU A 34 -2.90 12.36 0.62
CA GLU A 34 -2.97 11.40 1.73
C GLU A 34 -2.04 10.21 1.53
N MET A 35 -1.95 9.67 0.31
CA MET A 35 -1.02 8.61 -0.05
C MET A 35 0.44 9.00 0.16
N ALA A 36 0.83 10.22 -0.21
CA ALA A 36 2.19 10.73 -0.05
C ALA A 36 2.64 10.82 1.42
N ARG A 37 1.69 10.91 2.36
CA ARG A 37 2.00 10.96 3.80
C ARG A 37 2.32 9.59 4.39
N VAL A 38 1.79 8.50 3.80
CA VAL A 38 1.88 7.14 4.35
C VAL A 38 3.32 6.71 4.66
N PRO A 39 4.32 6.87 3.76
CA PRO A 39 5.69 6.46 4.05
C PRO A 39 6.34 7.22 5.22
N GLY A 40 5.86 8.42 5.55
CA GLY A 40 6.39 9.29 6.60
C GLY A 40 5.64 9.22 7.92
N VAL A 41 4.63 8.36 8.08
CA VAL A 41 3.75 8.32 9.26
C VAL A 41 4.52 8.08 10.57
N GLY A 42 5.64 7.37 10.53
CA GLY A 42 6.49 7.16 11.70
C GLY A 42 7.22 8.42 12.18
N GLY A 43 7.44 9.41 11.33
CA GLY A 43 8.15 10.64 11.62
C GLY A 43 9.68 10.52 11.57
N ASP A 44 10.34 11.58 11.11
CA ASP A 44 11.77 11.59 10.77
C ASP A 44 12.68 11.13 11.91
N LYS A 45 12.40 11.56 13.15
CA LYS A 45 13.15 11.14 14.35
C LYS A 45 13.23 9.62 14.50
N TYR A 46 12.13 8.91 14.22
CA TYR A 46 12.07 7.45 14.38
C TYR A 46 12.71 6.74 13.18
N VAL A 47 12.56 7.30 11.97
CA VAL A 47 13.27 6.86 10.76
C VAL A 47 14.79 6.95 10.97
N GLU A 48 15.30 8.10 11.40
CA GLU A 48 16.72 8.31 11.68
C GLU A 48 17.24 7.33 12.73
N ARG A 49 16.51 7.15 13.84
CA ARG A 49 16.88 6.19 14.88
C ARG A 49 16.91 4.75 14.36
N HIS A 50 15.97 4.37 13.48
CA HIS A 50 15.94 3.04 12.87
C HIS A 50 17.14 2.84 11.95
N ARG A 51 17.43 3.81 11.09
CA ARG A 51 18.59 3.80 10.18
C ARG A 51 19.93 3.80 10.92
N ALA A 52 20.04 4.52 12.04
CA ALA A 52 21.24 4.57 12.87
C ALA A 52 21.64 3.19 13.43
N ARG A 53 20.71 2.22 13.43
CA ARG A 53 20.97 0.81 13.80
C ARG A 53 21.42 -0.05 12.61
N GLY A 54 21.66 0.54 11.44
CA GLY A 54 22.02 -0.17 10.21
C GLY A 54 20.86 -0.95 9.60
N LYS A 55 19.61 -0.58 9.91
CA LYS A 55 18.42 -1.30 9.45
C LYS A 55 17.72 -0.57 8.30
N LEU A 56 17.29 -1.34 7.30
CA LEU A 56 16.36 -0.89 6.27
C LEU A 56 14.97 -0.64 6.86
N LEU A 57 14.26 0.36 6.34
CA LEU A 57 12.83 0.55 6.55
C LEU A 57 12.04 -0.58 5.89
N VAL A 58 10.80 -0.80 6.33
CA VAL A 58 9.97 -1.90 5.80
C VAL A 58 9.77 -1.81 4.29
N ARG A 59 9.54 -0.61 3.74
CA ARG A 59 9.35 -0.39 2.30
C ARG A 59 10.63 -0.68 1.50
N GLU A 60 11.79 -0.32 2.05
CA GLU A 60 13.09 -0.62 1.45
C GLU A 60 13.39 -2.13 1.47
N ARG A 61 12.94 -2.85 2.50
CA ARG A 61 13.05 -4.31 2.55
C ARG A 61 12.17 -4.98 1.49
N ILE A 62 10.95 -4.47 1.30
CA ILE A 62 10.04 -4.96 0.26
C ILE A 62 10.65 -4.70 -1.11
N GLU A 63 11.14 -3.48 -1.36
CA GLU A 63 11.82 -3.12 -2.61
C GLU A 63 13.04 -4.01 -2.89
N ALA A 64 13.84 -4.35 -1.87
CA ALA A 64 14.97 -5.25 -2.01
C ALA A 64 14.57 -6.74 -2.14
N LEU A 65 13.36 -7.11 -1.74
CA LEU A 65 12.85 -8.49 -1.79
C LEU A 65 12.20 -8.81 -3.14
N VAL A 66 11.46 -7.85 -3.71
CA VAL A 66 10.73 -8.07 -4.96
C VAL A 66 11.68 -8.10 -6.15
N ASP A 67 11.28 -8.84 -7.17
CA ASP A 67 12.05 -8.95 -8.41
C ASP A 67 12.19 -7.55 -9.07
N PRO A 68 13.39 -7.17 -9.55
CA PRO A 68 13.61 -5.91 -10.23
C PRO A 68 12.66 -5.70 -11.42
N ASP A 69 12.22 -4.46 -11.62
CA ASP A 69 11.32 -4.05 -12.71
C ASP A 69 9.95 -4.77 -12.72
N THR A 70 9.55 -5.35 -11.59
CA THR A 70 8.21 -5.94 -11.42
C THR A 70 7.27 -5.05 -10.61
N PRO A 71 5.95 -5.11 -10.85
CA PRO A 71 4.99 -4.32 -10.10
C PRO A 71 4.85 -4.83 -8.65
N PHE A 72 4.67 -3.89 -7.74
CA PHE A 72 4.19 -4.17 -6.38
C PHE A 72 2.82 -3.53 -6.17
N LEU A 73 1.81 -4.36 -5.90
CA LEU A 73 0.46 -3.90 -5.57
C LEU A 73 0.34 -3.74 -4.05
N GLU A 74 0.49 -2.53 -3.54
CA GLU A 74 0.26 -2.25 -2.13
C GLU A 74 -1.24 -2.35 -1.77
N LEU A 75 -1.51 -3.01 -0.65
CA LEU A 75 -2.86 -3.25 -0.13
C LEU A 75 -3.14 -2.38 1.09
N MET A 76 -4.28 -1.70 1.06
CA MET A 76 -4.80 -0.88 2.15
C MET A 76 -3.78 0.16 2.69
N PRO A 77 -3.13 0.96 1.82
CA PRO A 77 -2.13 1.95 2.24
C PRO A 77 -2.72 2.99 3.20
N LEU A 78 -4.00 3.35 3.03
CA LEU A 78 -4.75 4.29 3.86
C LEU A 78 -5.55 3.63 5.01
N ALA A 79 -5.20 2.41 5.41
CA ALA A 79 -5.83 1.80 6.58
C ALA A 79 -5.75 2.73 7.81
N ALA A 80 -6.79 2.74 8.65
CA ALA A 80 -6.91 3.65 9.79
C ALA A 80 -7.00 5.16 9.44
N TRP A 81 -7.14 5.54 8.18
CA TRP A 81 -7.45 6.92 7.81
C TRP A 81 -8.76 7.41 8.44
N GLY A 82 -8.78 8.65 8.94
CA GLY A 82 -9.92 9.22 9.67
C GLY A 82 -10.11 8.69 11.10
N THR A 83 -9.15 7.91 11.62
CA THR A 83 -9.16 7.42 13.01
C THR A 83 -8.06 8.09 13.84
N GLY A 84 -7.97 7.76 15.14
CA GLY A 84 -6.84 8.15 16.01
C GLY A 84 -5.60 7.26 15.91
N ASP A 85 -5.66 6.22 15.06
CA ASP A 85 -4.53 5.33 14.80
C ASP A 85 -3.64 5.87 13.66
N PRO A 86 -2.37 5.44 13.60
CA PRO A 86 -1.49 5.80 12.50
C PRO A 86 -2.03 5.29 11.16
N VAL A 87 -2.06 6.16 10.14
CA VAL A 87 -2.46 5.78 8.77
C VAL A 87 -1.51 4.71 8.23
N GLY A 88 -2.06 3.75 7.49
CA GLY A 88 -1.36 2.54 7.07
C GLY A 88 -1.31 1.46 8.16
N ALA A 89 -1.80 1.74 9.38
CA ALA A 89 -1.89 0.83 10.52
C ALA A 89 -0.53 0.24 10.98
N GLY A 90 0.58 0.93 10.75
CA GLY A 90 1.92 0.52 11.19
C GLY A 90 2.46 -0.75 10.52
N THR A 91 1.87 -1.15 9.39
CA THR A 91 2.26 -2.33 8.62
C THR A 91 2.09 -2.06 7.13
N VAL A 92 2.99 -2.60 6.32
CA VAL A 92 2.88 -2.60 4.85
C VAL A 92 2.46 -4.00 4.42
N ALA A 93 1.44 -4.09 3.58
CA ALA A 93 0.99 -5.34 2.98
C ALA A 93 0.85 -5.14 1.48
N GLY A 94 1.19 -6.14 0.66
CA GLY A 94 1.04 -6.06 -0.78
C GLY A 94 1.30 -7.38 -1.49
N ILE A 95 1.21 -7.34 -2.82
CA ILE A 95 1.50 -8.48 -3.69
C ILE A 95 2.62 -8.06 -4.64
N GLY A 96 3.68 -8.87 -4.71
CA GLY A 96 4.81 -8.66 -5.61
C GLY A 96 5.39 -9.98 -6.08
N LEU A 97 6.28 -9.94 -7.08
CA LEU A 97 7.00 -11.13 -7.53
C LEU A 97 8.24 -11.32 -6.68
N VAL A 98 8.47 -12.56 -6.24
CA VAL A 98 9.70 -13.01 -5.58
C VAL A 98 10.14 -14.28 -6.30
N GLU A 99 11.27 -14.23 -6.98
CA GLU A 99 11.80 -15.34 -7.79
C GLU A 99 10.77 -15.83 -8.83
N GLY A 100 10.06 -14.90 -9.48
CA GLY A 100 9.02 -15.16 -10.46
C GLY A 100 7.68 -15.63 -9.89
N VAL A 101 7.53 -15.68 -8.56
CA VAL A 101 6.31 -16.15 -7.89
C VAL A 101 5.55 -14.98 -7.26
N GLU A 102 4.26 -14.84 -7.58
CA GLU A 102 3.37 -13.87 -6.93
C GLU A 102 3.21 -14.22 -5.44
N CYS A 103 3.80 -13.40 -4.57
CA CYS A 103 3.77 -13.57 -3.13
C CYS A 103 2.93 -12.47 -2.48
N ALA A 104 2.15 -12.83 -1.47
CA ALA A 104 1.64 -11.87 -0.51
C ALA A 104 2.78 -11.52 0.47
N ILE A 105 3.08 -10.24 0.61
CA ILE A 105 4.18 -9.74 1.45
C ILE A 105 3.59 -8.83 2.51
N CYS A 106 3.89 -9.10 3.78
CA CYS A 106 3.54 -8.24 4.90
C CYS A 106 4.80 -7.84 5.67
N GLY A 107 4.85 -6.64 6.23
CA GLY A 107 5.98 -6.18 7.02
C GLY A 107 5.61 -5.11 8.03
N THR A 108 6.18 -5.21 9.23
CA THR A 108 5.95 -4.25 10.31
C THR A 108 6.79 -3.00 10.11
N ASP A 109 6.19 -1.82 10.26
CA ASP A 109 6.92 -0.56 10.31
C ASP A 109 7.36 -0.23 11.75
N MET A 110 8.63 -0.48 12.05
CA MET A 110 9.19 -0.22 13.39
C MET A 110 9.29 1.27 13.74
N THR A 111 9.14 2.17 12.77
CA THR A 111 9.12 3.61 13.03
C THR A 111 7.77 4.07 13.59
N VAL A 112 6.71 3.28 13.39
CA VAL A 112 5.36 3.56 13.89
C VAL A 112 5.16 2.86 15.23
N ARG A 113 5.17 3.63 16.33
CA ARG A 113 4.97 3.12 17.70
C ARG A 113 5.84 1.90 18.06
N GLY A 114 7.04 1.81 17.47
CA GLY A 114 7.97 0.70 17.70
C GLY A 114 7.48 -0.65 17.17
N GLY A 115 6.56 -0.67 16.19
CA GLY A 115 6.00 -1.89 15.61
C GLY A 115 4.90 -2.55 16.45
N SER A 116 4.44 -1.91 17.52
CA SER A 116 3.34 -2.43 18.34
C SER A 116 2.04 -2.49 17.55
N ALA A 117 1.40 -3.66 17.55
CA ALA A 117 0.14 -3.88 16.86
C ALA A 117 -1.04 -3.29 17.63
N ASN A 118 -1.92 -2.58 16.92
CA ASN A 118 -3.23 -2.16 17.42
C ASN A 118 -4.34 -2.93 16.66
N PRO A 119 -5.64 -2.74 17.01
CA PRO A 119 -6.73 -3.42 16.31
C PRO A 119 -6.75 -3.16 14.79
N SER A 120 -6.32 -1.98 14.35
CA SER A 120 -6.22 -1.65 12.93
C SER A 120 -5.09 -2.44 12.23
N THR A 121 -3.95 -2.64 12.89
CA THR A 121 -2.83 -3.47 12.43
C THR A 121 -3.29 -4.91 12.25
N VAL A 122 -3.96 -5.46 13.27
CA VAL A 122 -4.46 -6.84 13.25
C VAL A 122 -5.43 -7.04 12.09
N ARG A 123 -6.45 -6.19 11.95
CA ARG A 123 -7.40 -6.26 10.83
C ARG A 123 -6.73 -6.16 9.47
N LYS A 124 -5.76 -5.27 9.30
CA LYS A 124 -5.03 -5.13 8.03
C LYS A 124 -4.23 -6.39 7.69
N ASN A 125 -3.54 -6.98 8.66
CA ASN A 125 -2.78 -8.21 8.45
C ASN A 125 -3.68 -9.42 8.20
N GLU A 126 -4.79 -9.56 8.96
CA GLU A 126 -5.80 -10.61 8.72
C GLU A 126 -6.37 -10.49 7.31
N ARG A 127 -6.71 -9.27 6.87
CA ARG A 127 -7.19 -9.06 5.51
C ARG A 127 -6.17 -9.44 4.44
N ALA A 128 -4.88 -9.18 4.67
CA ALA A 128 -3.82 -9.61 3.76
C ALA A 128 -3.70 -11.14 3.72
N GLN A 129 -3.84 -11.82 4.86
CA GLN A 129 -3.84 -13.29 4.94
C GLN A 129 -5.05 -13.91 4.25
N GLU A 130 -6.24 -13.31 4.37
CA GLU A 130 -7.43 -13.74 3.63
C GLU A 130 -7.21 -13.65 2.12
N ILE A 131 -6.61 -12.56 1.64
CA ILE A 131 -6.27 -12.39 0.21
C ILE A 131 -5.27 -13.46 -0.23
N ALA A 132 -4.22 -13.70 0.56
CA ALA A 132 -3.24 -14.73 0.27
C ALA A 132 -3.89 -16.13 0.20
N LEU A 133 -4.74 -16.47 1.16
CA LEU A 133 -5.45 -17.75 1.21
C LEU A 133 -6.39 -17.93 0.01
N ALA A 134 -7.21 -16.92 -0.30
CA ALA A 134 -8.18 -16.98 -1.38
C ALA A 134 -7.53 -17.14 -2.76
N ASN A 135 -6.33 -16.58 -2.94
CA ASN A 135 -5.61 -16.60 -4.21
C ASN A 135 -4.44 -17.61 -4.24
N ARG A 136 -4.25 -18.37 -3.15
CA ARG A 136 -3.15 -19.35 -2.99
C ARG A 136 -1.75 -18.74 -3.17
N LEU A 137 -1.58 -17.52 -2.69
CA LEU A 137 -0.29 -16.83 -2.72
C LEU A 137 0.58 -17.31 -1.55
N PRO A 138 1.87 -17.66 -1.78
CA PRO A 138 2.83 -17.78 -0.70
C PRO A 138 2.87 -16.50 0.13
N LEU A 139 2.96 -16.65 1.46
CA LEU A 139 2.99 -15.52 2.40
C LEU A 139 4.40 -15.30 2.94
N VAL A 140 4.98 -14.13 2.66
CA VAL A 140 6.26 -13.68 3.20
C VAL A 140 6.02 -12.61 4.26
N ASN A 141 6.42 -12.89 5.51
CA ASN A 141 6.29 -11.95 6.62
C ASN A 141 7.66 -11.39 7.01
N LEU A 142 7.87 -10.10 6.77
CA LEU A 142 9.02 -9.31 7.20
C LEU A 142 8.79 -8.81 8.63
N THR A 143 8.77 -9.75 9.57
CA THR A 143 8.47 -9.47 10.97
C THR A 143 9.69 -8.90 11.70
N GLU A 144 9.48 -7.79 12.41
CA GLU A 144 10.38 -7.34 13.47
C GLU A 144 9.57 -7.21 14.77
N SER A 145 10.15 -7.69 15.86
CA SER A 145 9.63 -7.46 17.21
C SER A 145 10.55 -6.46 17.92
N ALA A 146 9.94 -5.63 18.78
CA ALA A 146 10.67 -4.89 19.80
C ALA A 146 11.27 -5.84 20.85
#